data_AF-A0A6A4GUG5-F1
#
_entry.id   AF-A0A6A4GUG5-F1
#
_cell.length_a   1.000
_cell.length_b   1.000
_cell.length_c   1.000
_cell.angle_alpha   90.00
_cell.angle_beta   90.00
_cell.angle_gamma   90.00
#
_symmetry.space_group_name_H-M   'P 1'
#
loop_
_entity.id
_entity.type
_entity.pdbx_description
1 polymer ?
#
loop_
_entity_poly.entity_id
_entity_poly.type
_entity_poly.pdbx_seq_one_letter_code
_entity_poly.pdbx_strand_id
1 'polypeptide(L)'
;ILGNVLQLGAVSWLTFDRWKYEYGPIVYLNMAGQHIVVLNTKVAATELLERRSAIYSDRPRSILGEYLGCQLAMPFARYGKLYVCCSKTVS
;
A
#
# COMPACT_ATOMS: atom_id res chain seq x y z
N ILE A 1 3.08 -3.16 -21.47
CA ILE A 1 3.26 -1.81 -20.89
C ILE A 1 2.05 -1.40 -20.04
N LEU A 2 0.80 -1.56 -20.52
CA LEU A 2 -0.41 -1.13 -19.79
C LEU A 2 -0.77 -1.96 -18.53
N GLY A 3 -0.29 -3.21 -18.39
CA GLY A 3 -0.57 -4.03 -17.20
C GLY A 3 -2.07 -4.22 -16.94
N ASN A 4 -2.46 -4.31 -15.66
CA ASN A 4 -3.86 -4.47 -15.23
C ASN A 4 -4.61 -3.14 -15.05
N VAL A 5 -4.06 -2.03 -15.56
CA VAL A 5 -4.58 -0.67 -15.32
C VAL A 5 -5.99 -0.49 -15.89
N LEU A 6 -6.27 -1.12 -17.04
CA LEU A 6 -7.57 -1.02 -17.72
C LEU A 6 -8.70 -1.77 -17.01
N GLN A 7 -8.35 -2.65 -16.06
CA GLN A 7 -9.33 -3.48 -15.34
C GLN A 7 -9.88 -2.79 -14.08
N LEU A 8 -9.35 -1.62 -13.73
CA LEU A 8 -9.81 -0.80 -12.62
C LEU A 8 -10.87 0.18 -13.11
N GLY A 9 -12.10 0.02 -12.61
CA GLY A 9 -13.15 1.01 -12.81
C GLY A 9 -12.92 2.26 -11.95
N ALA A 10 -13.75 3.29 -12.17
CA ALA A 10 -13.76 4.52 -11.37
C ALA A 10 -13.91 4.26 -9.86
N VAL A 11 -14.48 3.10 -9.49
CA VAL A 11 -14.65 2.64 -8.11
C VAL A 11 -13.77 1.40 -7.87
N SER A 12 -12.52 1.63 -7.50
CA SER A 12 -11.52 0.54 -7.43
C SER A 12 -11.80 -0.49 -6.34
N TRP A 13 -12.39 -0.09 -5.20
CA TRP A 13 -12.65 -1.02 -4.08
C TRP A 13 -13.70 -2.08 -4.42
N LEU A 14 -14.70 -1.73 -5.25
CA LEU A 14 -15.74 -2.67 -5.67
C LEU A 14 -15.17 -3.74 -6.61
N THR A 15 -14.19 -3.36 -7.44
CA THR A 15 -13.46 -4.30 -8.29
C THR A 15 -12.62 -5.27 -7.44
N PHE A 16 -11.96 -4.78 -6.38
CA PHE A 16 -11.19 -5.64 -5.47
C PHE A 16 -12.07 -6.66 -4.73
N ASP A 17 -13.28 -6.26 -4.32
CA ASP A 17 -14.24 -7.18 -3.70
C ASP A 17 -14.68 -8.29 -4.67
N ARG A 18 -14.91 -7.96 -5.95
CA ARG A 18 -15.22 -8.99 -6.96
C ARG A 18 -14.05 -9.96 -7.17
N TRP A 19 -12.82 -9.45 -7.25
CA TRP A 19 -11.63 -10.29 -7.42
C TRP A 19 -11.35 -11.23 -6.26
N LYS A 20 -11.88 -10.94 -5.06
CA LYS A 20 -11.84 -11.88 -3.94
C LYS A 20 -12.49 -13.22 -4.30
N TYR A 21 -13.62 -13.19 -5.02
CA TYR A 21 -14.35 -14.39 -5.41
C TYR A 21 -13.70 -15.11 -6.58
N GLU A 22 -13.07 -14.37 -7.48
CA GLU A 22 -12.51 -14.91 -8.73
C GLU A 22 -11.07 -15.42 -8.57
N TYR A 23 -10.21 -14.69 -7.85
CA TYR A 23 -8.78 -14.97 -7.70
C TYR A 23 -8.38 -15.40 -6.28
N GLY A 24 -9.26 -15.17 -5.30
CA GLY A 24 -9.06 -15.61 -3.92
C GLY A 24 -8.53 -14.53 -2.96
N PRO A 25 -7.87 -14.94 -1.86
CA PRO A 25 -7.63 -14.07 -0.70
C PRO A 25 -6.52 -13.04 -0.90
N ILE A 26 -5.59 -13.28 -1.83
CA ILE A 26 -4.45 -12.41 -2.14
C ILE A 26 -4.36 -12.29 -3.65
N VAL A 27 -4.38 -11.05 -4.16
CA VAL A 27 -4.34 -10.77 -5.60
C VAL A 27 -3.12 -9.92 -5.90
N TYR A 28 -2.36 -10.32 -6.92
CA TYR A 28 -1.20 -9.59 -7.40
C TYR A 28 -1.54 -8.81 -8.67
N LEU A 29 -1.19 -7.52 -8.69
CA LEU A 29 -1.49 -6.60 -9.77
C LEU A 29 -0.21 -5.90 -10.21
N ASN A 30 -0.08 -5.68 -11.51
CA ASN A 30 0.95 -4.81 -12.06
C ASN A 30 0.27 -3.62 -12.75
N MET A 31 0.38 -2.44 -12.14
CA MET A 31 -0.13 -1.19 -12.69
C MET A 31 1.01 -0.42 -13.35
N ALA A 32 1.19 -0.61 -14.66
CA ALA A 32 2.17 0.11 -15.47
C ALA A 32 3.59 0.24 -14.85
N GLY A 33 4.08 -0.84 -14.25
CA GLY A 33 5.42 -0.88 -13.62
C GLY A 33 5.39 -0.77 -12.09
N GLN A 34 4.25 -0.46 -11.48
CA GLN A 34 4.06 -0.53 -10.05
C GLN A 34 3.43 -1.86 -9.64
N HIS A 35 4.15 -2.63 -8.82
CA HIS A 35 3.66 -3.87 -8.26
C HIS A 35 2.76 -3.59 -7.06
N ILE A 36 1.53 -4.07 -7.09
CA ILE A 36 0.51 -3.85 -6.05
C ILE A 36 -0.04 -5.20 -5.63
N VAL A 37 -0.10 -5.43 -4.32
CA VAL A 37 -0.69 -6.63 -3.73
C VAL A 37 -1.96 -6.21 -3.00
N VAL A 38 -3.08 -6.80 -3.38
CA VAL A 38 -4.39 -6.55 -2.75
C VAL A 38 -4.70 -7.70 -1.78
N LEU A 39 -5.02 -7.33 -0.54
CA LEU A 39 -5.33 -8.25 0.55
C LEU A 39 -6.84 -8.22 0.81
N ASN A 40 -7.54 -9.29 0.43
CA ASN A 40 -8.99 -9.37 0.50
C ASN A 40 -9.51 -10.06 1.77
N THR A 41 -8.62 -10.55 2.64
CA THR A 41 -8.98 -11.21 3.90
C THR A 41 -8.29 -10.59 5.09
N LYS A 42 -8.98 -10.58 6.23
CA LYS A 42 -8.43 -10.11 7.50
C LYS A 42 -7.17 -10.86 7.92
N VAL A 43 -7.15 -12.19 7.72
CA VAL A 43 -6.03 -13.05 8.13
C VAL A 43 -4.77 -12.69 7.35
N ALA A 44 -4.87 -12.51 6.03
CA ALA A 44 -3.74 -12.10 5.21
C ALA A 44 -3.27 -10.67 5.55
N ALA A 45 -4.20 -9.77 5.85
CA ALA A 45 -3.87 -8.42 6.29
C ALA A 45 -3.10 -8.41 7.61
N THR A 46 -3.57 -9.14 8.62
CA THR A 46 -2.90 -9.27 9.92
C THR A 46 -1.50 -9.89 9.81
N GLU A 47 -1.35 -10.98 9.07
CA GLU A 47 -0.04 -11.65 8.91
C GLU A 47 0.99 -10.76 8.20
N LEU A 48 0.57 -9.94 7.23
CA LEU A 48 1.50 -9.07 6.49
C LEU A 48 1.73 -7.72 7.19
N LEU A 49 0.67 -7.07 7.67
CA LEU A 49 0.73 -5.71 8.22
C LEU A 49 1.10 -5.67 9.69
N GLU A 50 0.68 -6.63 10.52
CA GLU A 50 1.05 -6.65 11.95
C GLU A 50 2.33 -7.45 12.16
N ARG A 51 2.29 -8.74 11.82
CA ARG A 51 3.38 -9.68 12.13
C ARG A 51 4.66 -9.38 11.35
N ARG A 52 4.54 -8.84 10.14
CA ARG A 52 5.67 -8.44 9.28
C ARG A 52 5.71 -6.93 9.03
N SER A 53 5.09 -6.15 9.93
CA SER A 53 5.04 -4.67 9.87
C SER A 53 6.38 -4.04 9.52
N ALA A 54 7.47 -4.47 10.15
CA ALA A 54 8.80 -3.89 9.94
C ALA A 54 9.33 -4.00 8.50
N ILE A 55 8.88 -4.98 7.72
CA ILE A 55 9.34 -5.23 6.34
C ILE A 55 8.43 -4.51 5.33
N TYR A 56 7.12 -4.50 5.57
CA TYR A 56 6.12 -3.96 4.64
C TYR A 56 5.64 -2.54 4.97
N SER A 57 6.19 -1.90 6.01
CA SER A 57 5.82 -0.53 6.38
C SER A 57 6.48 0.55 5.53
N ASP A 58 7.43 0.22 4.65
CA ASP A 58 8.01 1.22 3.74
C ASP A 58 6.94 1.74 2.77
N ARG A 59 6.93 3.06 2.55
CA ARG A 59 5.97 3.73 1.68
C ARG A 59 6.65 4.11 0.36
N PRO A 60 6.03 3.80 -0.80
CA PRO A 60 6.60 4.18 -2.09
C PRO A 60 6.69 5.71 -2.20
N ARG A 61 7.75 6.19 -2.88
CA ARG A 61 7.98 7.62 -3.08
C ARG A 61 6.82 8.23 -3.88
N SER A 62 6.14 9.21 -3.29
CA SER A 62 5.16 10.03 -4.00
C SER A 62 5.83 11.30 -4.52
N ILE A 63 5.80 11.50 -5.84
CA ILE A 63 6.38 12.70 -6.49
C ILE A 63 5.70 13.97 -5.96
N LEU A 64 4.39 13.90 -5.73
CA LEU A 64 3.61 14.99 -5.15
C LEU A 64 4.00 15.29 -3.70
N GLY A 65 4.27 14.26 -2.88
CA GLY A 65 4.68 14.44 -1.48
C GLY A 65 6.07 15.06 -1.34
N GLU A 66 6.95 14.81 -2.31
CA GLU A 66 8.25 15.46 -2.41
C GLU A 66 8.14 16.93 -2.80
N TYR A 67 7.30 17.24 -3.80
CA TYR A 67 7.10 18.61 -4.26
C TYR A 67 6.45 19.50 -3.18
N LEU A 68 5.57 18.93 -2.37
CA LEU A 68 4.90 19.62 -1.26
C LEU A 68 5.73 19.66 0.03
N GLY A 69 6.92 19.05 0.05
CA GLY A 69 7.75 18.97 1.26
C GLY A 69 7.15 18.12 2.40
N CYS A 70 6.06 17.38 2.13
CA CYS A 70 5.37 16.52 3.10
C CYS A 70 6.11 15.20 3.39
N GLN A 71 7.38 15.07 2.99
CA GLN A 71 8.19 13.86 3.21
C GLN A 71 8.42 13.55 4.70
N LEU A 72 8.28 14.57 5.58
CA LEU A 72 8.35 14.39 7.03
C LEU A 72 6.98 14.08 7.66
N ALA A 73 5.89 14.24 6.93
CA ALA A 73 4.57 13.90 7.44
C ALA A 73 4.49 12.37 7.57
N MET A 74 4.16 11.89 8.77
CA MET A 74 4.03 10.47 9.12
C MET A 74 3.44 9.55 8.03
N PRO A 75 2.34 9.90 7.31
CA PRO A 75 1.79 9.01 6.28
C PRO A 75 2.67 8.85 5.03
N PHE A 76 3.54 9.82 4.72
CA PHE A 76 4.41 9.84 3.54
C PHE A 76 5.90 9.62 3.88
N ALA A 77 6.25 9.65 5.16
CA ALA A 77 7.60 9.37 5.62
C ALA A 77 7.98 7.91 5.34
N ARG A 78 9.18 7.71 4.79
CA ARG A 78 9.76 6.37 4.59
C ARG A 78 10.06 5.71 5.93
N TYR A 79 10.04 4.38 5.94
CA TYR A 79 10.35 3.64 7.15
C TYR A 79 11.84 3.86 7.51
N GLY A 80 12.12 4.38 8.71
CA GLY A 80 13.47 4.74 9.12
C GLY A 80 13.52 5.45 10.47
N LYS A 81 14.71 5.93 10.86
CA LYS A 81 14.94 6.61 12.15
C LYS A 81 13.99 7.80 12.38
N LEU A 82 13.66 8.53 11.32
CA LEU A 82 12.73 9.66 11.35
C LEU A 82 11.28 9.23 11.61
N TYR A 83 10.82 8.15 10.99
CA TYR A 83 9.49 7.58 11.24
C TYR A 83 9.35 7.12 12.69
N VAL A 84 10.34 6.40 13.22
CA VAL A 84 10.35 5.93 14.62
C VAL A 84 10.43 7.08 15.62
N CYS A 85 11.16 8.16 15.28
CA CYS A 85 11.23 9.36 16.10
C CYS A 85 9.86 10.07 16.14
N CYS A 86 9.29 10.33 14.97
CA CYS A 86 8.03 11.05 14.84
C CYS A 86 6.84 10.27 15.43
N SER A 87 6.81 8.95 15.30
CA SER A 87 5.78 8.11 15.91
C SER A 87 5.80 8.16 17.44
N LYS A 88 6.97 8.36 18.06
CA LYS A 88 7.12 8.45 19.52
C LYS A 88 6.73 9.81 20.09
N THR A 89 6.74 10.88 19.28
CA THR A 89 6.37 12.25 19.73
C THR A 89 4.85 12.44 19.82
N VAL A 90 4.07 11.56 19.19
CA VAL A 90 2.60 11.65 19.11
C VAL A 90 1.89 10.75 20.13
N SER A 91 2.64 9.95 20.90
CA SER A 91 2.13 9.13 22.02
C SER A 91 2.34 9.85 23.36
#